data_AF-W4K5Y8-F1
#
_entry.id   AF-W4K5Y8-F1
#
_cell.length_a   1.000
_cell.length_b   1.000
_cell.length_c   1.000
_cell.angle_alpha   90.00
_cell.angle_beta   90.00
_cell.angle_gamma   90.00
#
_symmetry.space_group_name_H-M   'P 1'
#
loop_
_entity.id
_entity.type
_entity.pdbx_description
1 polymer ?
#
loop_
_entity_poly.entity_id
_entity_poly.type
_entity_poly.pdbx_seq_one_letter_code
_entity_poly.pdbx_strand_id
1 'polypeptide(L)'
;MAEHKDPSRVAAGLKASLHNPHVSDEAKRHAQERLESMGSVQHGKAQHENLGTHHVGVSHHHVEDNRVLGGYKATLHNESTSPAAKAHAREILEAAGYHVDKPKGTSEEEHTTRVLAGYRAALHNDRVSAEAKAHAREYLREHGGL
;
A
#
# COMPACT_ATOMS: atom_id res chain seq x y z
N MET A 1 5.34 -28.51 23.87
CA MET A 1 5.99 -28.12 22.60
C MET A 1 5.97 -26.60 22.52
N ALA A 2 7.14 -25.96 22.43
CA ALA A 2 7.24 -24.50 22.50
C ALA A 2 6.68 -23.88 21.21
N GLU A 3 5.60 -23.14 21.37
CA GLU A 3 4.86 -22.46 20.31
C GLU A 3 5.76 -21.40 19.65
N HIS A 4 5.96 -21.52 18.33
CA HIS A 4 6.78 -20.63 17.51
C HIS A 4 6.08 -19.27 17.37
N LYS A 5 6.10 -18.46 18.43
CA LYS A 5 5.62 -17.07 18.42
C LYS A 5 6.68 -16.17 17.78
N ASP A 6 6.26 -15.33 16.84
CA ASP A 6 7.12 -14.31 16.26
C ASP A 6 7.66 -13.37 17.36
N PRO A 7 8.97 -13.26 17.56
CA PRO A 7 9.56 -12.46 18.63
C PRO A 7 9.14 -10.98 18.53
N SER A 8 8.98 -10.46 17.31
CA SER A 8 8.49 -9.10 17.06
C SER A 8 7.06 -8.88 17.55
N ARG A 9 6.18 -9.87 17.41
CA ARG A 9 4.78 -9.78 17.90
C ARG A 9 4.72 -9.88 19.41
N VAL A 10 5.58 -10.71 20.01
CA VAL A 10 5.69 -10.82 21.48
C VAL A 10 6.18 -9.49 22.06
N ALA A 11 7.22 -8.88 21.49
CA ALA A 11 7.71 -7.58 21.92
C ALA A 11 6.63 -6.47 21.79
N ALA A 12 5.87 -6.46 20.70
CA ALA A 12 4.76 -5.53 20.52
C ALA A 12 3.67 -5.70 21.59
N GLY A 13 3.31 -6.94 21.93
CA GLY A 13 2.35 -7.24 23.00
C GLY A 13 2.82 -6.78 24.37
N LEU A 14 4.10 -7.03 24.70
CA LEU A 14 4.68 -6.57 25.97
C LEU A 14 4.72 -5.04 26.06
N LYS A 15 5.03 -4.35 24.95
CA LYS A 15 5.01 -2.88 24.89
C LYS A 15 3.60 -2.34 25.10
N ALA A 16 2.59 -2.99 24.53
CA ALA A 16 1.19 -2.63 24.76
C ALA A 16 0.80 -2.79 26.25
N SER A 17 1.27 -3.85 26.91
CA SER A 17 1.02 -4.06 28.35
C SER A 17 1.61 -2.94 29.23
N LEU A 18 2.76 -2.37 28.87
CA LEU A 18 3.37 -1.25 29.60
C LEU A 18 2.48 0.01 29.58
N HIS A 19 1.84 0.29 28.46
CA HIS A 19 1.00 1.46 28.27
C HIS A 19 -0.46 1.25 28.73
N ASN A 20 -0.87 0.01 29.03
CA ASN A 20 -2.23 -0.28 29.45
C ASN A 20 -2.46 0.12 30.92
N PRO A 21 -3.40 1.03 31.23
CA PRO A 21 -3.69 1.43 32.61
C PRO A 21 -4.35 0.31 33.44
N HIS A 22 -4.91 -0.72 32.81
CA HIS A 22 -5.55 -1.87 33.47
C HIS A 22 -4.57 -3.00 33.83
N VAL A 23 -3.28 -2.82 33.57
CA VAL A 23 -2.23 -3.79 33.91
C VAL A 23 -1.53 -3.34 35.19
N SER A 24 -1.31 -4.27 36.11
CA SER A 24 -0.64 -4.01 37.39
C SER A 24 0.81 -3.59 37.21
N ASP A 25 1.36 -2.82 38.15
CA ASP A 25 2.75 -2.35 38.09
C ASP A 25 3.77 -3.48 38.15
N GLU A 26 3.42 -4.59 38.82
CA GLU A 26 4.23 -5.81 38.81
C GLU A 26 4.27 -6.46 37.42
N ALA A 27 3.12 -6.59 36.76
CA ALA A 27 3.05 -7.14 35.41
C ALA A 27 3.75 -6.24 34.39
N LYS A 28 3.71 -4.90 34.58
CA LYS A 28 4.48 -3.96 33.76
C LYS A 28 5.98 -4.13 33.94
N ARG A 29 6.47 -4.24 35.19
CA ARG A 29 7.89 -4.50 35.46
C ARG A 29 8.37 -5.80 34.83
N HIS A 30 7.59 -6.87 34.95
CA HIS A 30 7.91 -8.14 34.30
C HIS A 30 7.87 -8.05 32.77
N ALA A 31 6.93 -7.29 32.20
CA ALA A 31 6.88 -7.05 30.75
C ALA A 31 8.10 -6.26 30.26
N GLN A 32 8.58 -5.29 31.04
CA GLN A 32 9.78 -4.50 30.75
C GLN A 32 11.04 -5.37 30.79
N GLU A 33 11.25 -6.15 31.86
CA GLU A 33 12.41 -7.03 32.00
C GLU A 33 12.47 -8.05 30.85
N ARG A 34 11.31 -8.59 30.46
CA ARG A 34 11.22 -9.54 29.35
C ARG A 34 11.47 -8.88 27.98
N LEU A 35 11.09 -7.62 27.81
CA LEU A 35 11.43 -6.81 26.64
C LEU A 35 12.93 -6.51 26.56
N GLU A 36 13.57 -6.18 27.68
CA GLU A 36 15.01 -5.94 27.78
C GLU A 36 15.80 -7.22 27.47
N SER A 37 15.37 -8.36 28.04
CA SER A 37 15.94 -9.68 27.72
C SER A 37 15.82 -10.01 26.24
N MET A 38 14.68 -9.74 25.59
CA MET A 38 14.51 -9.96 24.15
C MET A 38 15.25 -8.94 23.27
N GLY A 39 15.36 -7.69 23.71
CA GLY A 39 16.04 -6.61 22.98
C GLY A 39 17.56 -6.73 22.99
N SER A 40 18.14 -7.27 24.06
CA SER A 40 19.57 -7.56 24.16
C SER A 40 20.05 -8.64 23.16
N VAL A 41 19.14 -9.53 22.73
CA VAL A 41 19.42 -10.59 21.74
C VAL A 41 19.41 -10.07 20.30
N GLN A 42 18.82 -8.90 20.02
CA GLN A 42 18.64 -8.38 18.66
C GLN A 42 19.81 -7.54 18.11
N HIS A 43 20.89 -7.33 18.89
CA HIS A 43 22.09 -6.62 18.40
C HIS A 43 23.15 -7.53 17.75
N GLY A 44 22.87 -8.82 17.55
CA GLY A 44 23.79 -9.78 16.94
C GLY A 44 23.28 -10.37 15.62
N LYS A 45 23.63 -9.73 14.49
CA LYS A 45 23.89 -10.29 13.13
C LYS A 45 22.89 -11.27 12.46
N ALA A 46 22.73 -11.05 11.15
CA ALA A 46 22.21 -11.94 10.08
C ALA A 46 20.68 -11.93 9.88
N GLN A 47 20.17 -11.26 8.84
CA GLN A 47 20.03 -11.76 7.45
C GLN A 47 18.95 -12.86 7.31
N HIS A 48 17.72 -12.48 6.92
CA HIS A 48 16.84 -13.17 5.96
C HIS A 48 15.55 -12.32 5.84
N GLU A 49 15.31 -11.57 4.76
CA GLU A 49 14.77 -12.02 3.47
C GLU A 49 13.30 -12.48 3.55
N ASN A 50 12.45 -11.74 2.83
CA ASN A 50 11.26 -12.22 2.13
C ASN A 50 10.06 -12.72 2.98
N LEU A 51 9.38 -11.80 3.66
CA LEU A 51 7.91 -11.87 3.81
C LEU A 51 7.34 -10.45 3.70
N GLY A 52 6.44 -10.26 2.74
CA GLY A 52 5.89 -8.97 2.30
C GLY A 52 5.27 -8.13 3.42
N THR A 53 6.06 -7.26 4.01
CA THR A 53 5.61 -6.09 4.76
C THR A 53 6.59 -4.98 4.44
N HIS A 54 6.20 -4.09 3.52
CA HIS A 54 6.93 -2.89 3.15
C HIS A 54 7.06 -1.95 4.37
N HIS A 55 8.03 -2.21 5.24
CA HIS A 55 8.64 -1.18 6.07
C HIS A 55 10.14 -1.18 5.78
N VAL A 56 10.47 -0.80 4.55
CA VAL A 56 11.83 -0.39 4.21
C VAL A 56 12.15 0.79 5.12
N GLY A 57 13.36 0.88 5.65
CA GLY A 57 13.83 1.92 6.56
C GLY A 57 13.72 3.32 5.96
N VAL A 58 12.51 3.87 5.95
CA VAL A 58 12.24 5.27 5.71
C VAL A 58 12.32 5.94 7.08
N SER A 59 13.16 6.96 7.21
CA SER A 59 13.27 7.76 8.44
C SER A 59 11.87 8.11 8.96
N HIS A 60 11.65 8.05 10.28
CA HIS A 60 10.33 8.27 10.92
C HIS A 60 9.57 9.48 10.33
N HIS A 61 10.33 10.54 10.01
CA HIS A 61 9.85 11.75 9.33
C HIS A 61 9.09 11.47 8.02
N HIS A 62 9.64 10.63 7.14
CA HIS A 62 8.99 10.31 5.87
C HIS A 62 7.73 9.45 6.07
N VAL A 63 7.66 8.63 7.12
CA VAL A 63 6.45 7.83 7.41
C VAL A 63 5.30 8.74 7.83
N GLU A 64 5.61 9.75 8.64
CA GLU A 64 4.66 10.78 9.05
C GLU A 64 4.19 11.60 7.84
N ASP A 65 5.12 12.04 6.99
CA ASP A 65 4.79 12.76 5.76
C ASP A 65 3.87 11.95 4.85
N ASN A 66 4.19 10.67 4.59
CA ASN A 66 3.35 9.79 3.77
C ASN A 66 1.95 9.57 4.38
N ARG A 67 1.85 9.47 5.71
CA ARG A 67 0.56 9.31 6.40
C ARG A 67 -0.30 10.57 6.29
N VAL A 68 0.31 11.74 6.45
CA VAL A 68 -0.35 13.04 6.32
C VAL A 68 -0.83 13.25 4.88
N LEU A 69 0.02 13.01 3.89
CA LEU A 69 -0.33 13.09 2.47
C LEU A 69 -1.44 12.08 2.10
N GLY A 70 -1.42 10.88 2.68
CA GLY A 70 -2.52 9.91 2.56
C GLY A 70 -3.86 10.46 3.07
N GLY A 71 -3.84 11.22 4.18
CA GLY A 71 -5.02 11.90 4.72
C GLY A 71 -5.58 12.94 3.75
N TYR A 72 -4.72 13.78 3.17
CA TYR A 72 -5.16 14.77 2.17
C TYR A 72 -5.73 14.11 0.90
N LYS A 73 -5.20 12.95 0.48
CA LYS A 73 -5.81 12.18 -0.62
C LYS A 73 -7.21 11.70 -0.24
N ALA A 74 -7.40 11.22 0.97
CA ALA A 74 -8.73 10.82 1.45
C ALA A 74 -9.71 12.01 1.46
N THR A 75 -9.26 13.20 1.84
CA THR A 75 -10.07 14.43 1.78
C THR A 75 -10.58 14.69 0.37
N LEU A 76 -9.76 14.53 -0.67
CA LEU A 76 -10.17 14.78 -2.05
C LEU A 76 -11.27 13.84 -2.54
N HIS A 77 -11.23 12.57 -2.12
CA HIS A 77 -12.19 11.55 -2.52
C HIS A 77 -13.45 11.52 -1.65
N ASN A 78 -13.43 12.13 -0.47
CA ASN A 78 -14.60 12.19 0.40
C ASN A 78 -15.64 13.18 -0.15
N GLU A 79 -16.84 12.70 -0.50
CA GLU A 79 -17.94 13.52 -1.01
C GLU A 79 -18.46 14.54 0.01
N SER A 80 -18.37 14.24 1.30
CA SER A 80 -18.85 15.12 2.39
C SER A 80 -17.87 16.23 2.78
N THR A 81 -16.68 16.30 2.15
CA THR A 81 -15.72 17.37 2.45
C THR A 81 -16.00 18.62 1.64
N SER A 82 -15.76 19.78 2.25
CA SER A 82 -16.06 21.07 1.63
C SER A 82 -15.15 21.33 0.42
N PRO A 83 -15.61 22.13 -0.57
CA PRO A 83 -14.79 22.52 -1.72
C PRO A 83 -13.48 23.20 -1.31
N ALA A 84 -13.50 24.02 -0.27
CA ALA A 84 -12.32 24.69 0.27
C ALA A 84 -11.30 23.70 0.86
N ALA A 85 -11.77 22.68 1.61
CA ALA A 85 -10.90 21.64 2.16
C ALA A 85 -10.26 20.80 1.06
N LYS A 86 -11.01 20.49 -0.01
CA LYS A 86 -10.49 19.79 -1.20
C LYS A 86 -9.46 20.63 -1.94
N ALA A 87 -9.67 21.93 -2.09
CA ALA A 87 -8.71 22.84 -2.71
C ALA A 87 -7.38 22.86 -1.93
N HIS A 88 -7.46 23.04 -0.61
CA HIS A 88 -6.28 23.01 0.26
C HIS A 88 -5.56 21.65 0.24
N ALA A 89 -6.31 20.55 0.29
CA ALA A 89 -5.72 19.21 0.20
C ALA A 89 -4.97 18.98 -1.12
N ARG A 90 -5.48 19.54 -2.23
CA ARG A 90 -4.79 19.49 -3.54
C ARG A 90 -3.48 20.27 -3.51
N GLU A 91 -3.49 21.49 -2.95
CA GLU A 91 -2.31 22.35 -2.84
C GLU A 91 -1.18 21.68 -2.02
N ILE A 92 -1.51 21.08 -0.87
CA ILE A 92 -0.52 20.38 -0.04
C ILE A 92 0.08 19.17 -0.77
N LEU A 93 -0.76 18.42 -1.51
CA LEU A 93 -0.28 17.26 -2.26
C LEU A 93 0.62 17.68 -3.43
N GLU A 94 0.26 18.75 -4.14
CA GLU A 94 1.08 19.31 -5.22
C GLU A 94 2.43 19.84 -4.71
N ALA A 95 2.44 20.55 -3.58
CA ALA A 95 3.67 21.02 -2.95
C ALA A 95 4.60 19.85 -2.54
N ALA A 96 4.03 18.69 -2.20
CA ALA A 96 4.76 17.46 -1.91
C ALA A 96 5.14 16.64 -3.16
N GLY A 97 4.88 17.16 -4.37
CA GLY A 97 5.15 16.47 -5.64
C GLY A 97 4.15 15.38 -6.00
N TYR A 98 3.04 15.28 -5.26
CA TYR A 98 1.92 14.39 -5.59
C TYR A 98 0.86 15.14 -6.39
N HIS A 99 1.01 15.14 -7.70
CA HIS A 99 -0.06 15.63 -8.58
C HIS A 99 -1.25 14.67 -8.53
N VAL A 100 -2.34 15.11 -7.90
CA VAL A 100 -3.63 14.41 -7.79
C VAL A 100 -4.34 14.34 -9.13
N ASP A 101 -4.02 15.26 -10.03
CA ASP A 101 -4.36 15.12 -11.43
C ASP A 101 -3.66 13.86 -11.94
N LYS A 102 -4.43 12.77 -11.92
CA LYS A 102 -4.28 11.56 -12.73
C LYS A 102 -3.43 11.96 -13.95
N PRO A 103 -2.25 11.34 -14.18
CA PRO A 103 -1.40 11.77 -15.29
C PRO A 103 -2.31 11.89 -16.50
N LYS A 104 -2.37 13.08 -17.11
CA LYS A 104 -3.06 13.32 -18.38
C LYS A 104 -2.29 12.55 -19.46
N GLY A 105 -2.33 11.23 -19.36
CA GLY A 105 -1.58 10.21 -20.10
C GLY A 105 -2.33 8.87 -20.15
N THR A 106 -3.61 8.89 -19.76
CA THR A 106 -4.63 8.14 -20.48
C THR A 106 -5.68 9.15 -20.87
N SER A 107 -5.42 9.94 -21.91
CA SER A 107 -6.54 10.39 -22.74
C SER A 107 -7.43 9.17 -23.02
N GLU A 108 -8.75 9.36 -23.10
CA GLU A 108 -9.68 8.31 -23.53
C GLU A 108 -9.17 7.62 -24.81
N GLU A 109 -8.47 8.36 -25.68
CA GLU A 109 -7.81 7.83 -26.89
C GLU A 109 -6.61 6.92 -26.60
N GLU A 110 -5.75 7.26 -25.64
CA GLU A 110 -4.60 6.41 -25.27
C GLU A 110 -5.06 5.13 -24.57
N HIS A 111 -6.11 5.22 -23.75
CA HIS A 111 -6.76 4.06 -23.17
C HIS A 111 -7.34 3.17 -24.28
N THR A 112 -8.09 3.76 -25.21
CA THR A 112 -8.66 3.05 -26.37
C THR A 112 -7.56 2.40 -27.19
N THR A 113 -6.46 3.10 -27.46
CA THR A 113 -5.31 2.58 -28.20
C THR A 113 -4.69 1.36 -27.51
N ARG A 114 -4.50 1.42 -26.18
CA ARG A 114 -3.98 0.28 -25.40
C ARG A 114 -4.93 -0.90 -25.40
N VAL A 115 -6.24 -0.65 -25.29
CA VAL A 115 -7.27 -1.70 -25.35
C VAL A 115 -7.27 -2.39 -26.73
N LEU A 116 -7.25 -1.63 -27.82
CA LEU A 116 -7.17 -2.17 -29.18
C LEU A 116 -5.88 -2.99 -29.39
N ALA A 117 -4.74 -2.52 -28.89
CA ALA A 117 -3.49 -3.27 -28.95
C ALA A 117 -3.57 -4.60 -28.19
N GLY A 118 -4.23 -4.63 -27.02
CA GLY A 118 -4.47 -5.84 -26.25
C GLY A 118 -5.34 -6.85 -26.99
N TYR A 119 -6.46 -6.39 -27.59
CA TYR A 119 -7.32 -7.27 -28.39
C TYR A 119 -6.60 -7.81 -29.64
N ARG A 120 -5.76 -7.02 -30.31
CA ARG A 120 -4.91 -7.50 -31.40
C ARG A 120 -3.96 -8.60 -30.91
N ALA A 121 -3.30 -8.41 -29.77
CA ALA A 121 -2.42 -9.43 -29.19
C ALA A 121 -3.18 -10.72 -28.84
N ALA A 122 -4.42 -10.63 -28.35
CA ALA A 122 -5.25 -11.78 -28.03
C ALA A 122 -5.56 -12.67 -29.25
N LEU A 123 -5.69 -12.09 -30.45
CA LEU A 123 -5.92 -12.86 -31.69
C LEU A 123 -4.75 -13.79 -32.04
N HIS A 124 -3.53 -13.36 -31.74
CA HIS A 124 -2.30 -14.08 -32.06
C HIS A 124 -1.81 -14.99 -30.92
N ASN A 125 -2.45 -14.93 -29.74
CA ASN A 125 -2.04 -15.75 -28.61
C ASN A 125 -2.71 -17.12 -28.66
N ASP A 126 -1.92 -18.19 -28.72
CA ASP A 126 -2.39 -19.58 -28.77
C ASP A 126 -3.09 -20.04 -27.48
N ARG A 127 -2.84 -19.35 -26.36
CA ARG A 127 -3.50 -19.62 -25.06
C ARG A 127 -4.90 -19.03 -24.96
N VAL A 128 -5.33 -18.23 -25.93
CA VAL A 128 -6.65 -17.60 -25.93
C VAL A 128 -7.64 -18.49 -26.67
N SER A 129 -8.83 -18.70 -26.08
CA SER A 129 -9.87 -19.56 -26.66
C SER A 129 -10.43 -19.01 -27.98
N ALA A 130 -11.06 -19.87 -28.76
CA ALA A 130 -11.66 -19.48 -30.03
C ALA A 130 -12.79 -18.44 -29.84
N GLU A 131 -13.59 -18.58 -28.79
CA GLU A 131 -14.68 -17.67 -28.43
C GLU A 131 -14.13 -16.29 -28.03
N ALA A 132 -13.05 -16.27 -27.22
CA ALA A 132 -12.40 -15.03 -26.83
C ALA A 132 -11.74 -14.32 -28.03
N LYS A 133 -11.17 -15.06 -28.98
CA LYS A 133 -10.67 -14.50 -30.25
C LYS A 133 -11.80 -13.96 -31.13
N ALA A 134 -12.96 -14.62 -31.16
CA ALA A 134 -14.12 -14.12 -31.90
C ALA A 134 -14.60 -12.77 -31.34
N HIS A 135 -14.75 -12.68 -30.02
CA HIS A 135 -15.11 -11.43 -29.33
C HIS A 135 -14.05 -10.33 -29.56
N ALA A 136 -12.77 -10.67 -29.50
CA ALA A 136 -11.68 -9.73 -29.79
C ALA A 136 -11.76 -9.17 -31.22
N ARG A 137 -12.13 -9.99 -32.22
CA ARG A 137 -12.33 -9.52 -33.60
C ARG A 137 -13.51 -8.56 -33.72
N GLU A 138 -14.63 -8.89 -33.08
CA GLU A 138 -15.82 -8.04 -33.09
C GLU A 138 -15.54 -6.68 -32.46
N TYR A 139 -14.90 -6.66 -31.30
CA TYR A 139 -14.52 -5.43 -30.61
C TYR A 139 -13.60 -4.55 -31.48
N LEU A 140 -12.59 -5.15 -32.12
CA LEU A 140 -11.70 -4.44 -33.04
C LEU A 140 -12.43 -3.88 -34.26
N ARG A 141 -13.43 -4.58 -34.80
CA ARG A 141 -14.21 -4.11 -35.95
C ARG A 141 -15.05 -2.87 -35.58
N GLU A 142 -15.67 -2.87 -34.41
CA GLU A 142 -16.51 -1.77 -33.95
C GLU A 142 -15.70 -0.52 -33.58
N HIS A 143 -14.49 -0.69 -33.06
CA HIS A 143 -13.66 0.39 -32.53
C HIS A 143 -12.49 0.78 -33.47
N GLY A 144 -12.55 0.40 -34.75
CA GLY A 144 -11.57 0.81 -35.78
C GLY A 144 -10.17 0.18 -35.65
N GLY A 145 -10.08 -0.97 -34.98
CA GLY A 145 -8.86 -1.74 -34.78
C GLY A 145 -8.54 -2.77 -35.87
N LEU A 146 -9.37 -2.89 -36.92
CA LEU A 146 -9.21 -3.80 -38.06
C LEU A 146 -9.36 -3.04 -39.39
#